data_AF-A0A9D1RDI5-F1
#
_entry.id   AF-A0A9D1RDI5-F1
#
_cell.length_a   1.000
_cell.length_b   1.000
_cell.length_c   1.000
_cell.angle_alpha   90.00
_cell.angle_beta   90.00
_cell.angle_gamma   90.00
#
_symmetry.space_group_name_H-M   'P 1'
#
loop_
_entity.id
_entity.type
_entity.pdbx_description
1 polymer ?
#
loop_
_entity_poly.entity_id
_entity_poly.type
_entity_poly.pdbx_seq_one_letter_code
_entity_poly.pdbx_strand_id
1 'polypeptide(L)'
;MSSHYIIGSDFDCETETLYDLTEAFDESIGANTTLTSASCGFSIESIAGSLEMFMGLYGGLFFLGILLGIVFIFAAVLIMYYKQISEGYEDRSRFDIMKKVGITEKEIKKNINSQVLTVFFAPLVTAGVHLAFNFPLINRTITLLGFTNPTLLLGTTVACFLAFAVLYVIVYRITSSSYFNIVNAKVQ
;
A
#
# COMPACT_ATOMS: atom_id res chain seq x y z
N MET A 1 -8.11 -24.40 37.45
CA MET A 1 -7.13 -23.31 37.29
C MET A 1 -5.85 -23.98 36.80
N SER A 2 -5.46 -23.76 35.54
CA SER A 2 -4.23 -24.35 34.99
C SER A 2 -3.03 -23.56 35.51
N SER A 3 -2.07 -24.23 36.16
CA SER A 3 -0.84 -23.60 36.65
C SER A 3 0.17 -23.55 35.51
N HIS A 4 0.52 -22.36 35.04
CA HIS A 4 1.60 -22.16 34.06
C HIS A 4 2.89 -21.82 34.81
N TYR A 5 3.98 -22.50 34.47
CA TYR A 5 5.31 -22.21 35.01
C TYR A 5 6.18 -21.68 33.88
N ILE A 6 6.77 -20.50 34.08
CA ILE A 6 7.69 -19.87 33.12
C ILE A 6 9.10 -19.98 33.71
N ILE A 7 9.99 -20.64 32.99
CA ILE A 7 11.41 -20.73 33.31
C ILE A 7 12.16 -19.95 32.23
N GLY A 8 12.97 -18.99 32.64
CA GLY A 8 13.87 -18.25 31.75
C GLY A 8 15.30 -18.42 32.19
N SER A 9 16.21 -18.54 31.24
CA SER A 9 17.65 -18.54 31.44
C SER A 9 18.28 -17.53 30.50
N ASP A 10 19.22 -16.75 31.02
CA ASP A 10 19.98 -15.77 30.24
C ASP A 10 21.28 -16.44 29.77
N PHE A 11 21.49 -16.49 28.46
CA PHE A 11 22.68 -17.08 27.84
C PHE A 11 23.47 -15.97 27.15
N ASP A 12 24.72 -15.78 27.57
CA ASP A 12 25.65 -14.84 26.95
C ASP A 12 26.32 -15.48 25.72
N CYS A 13 25.52 -15.71 24.67
CA CYS A 13 25.97 -16.29 23.41
C CYS A 13 25.42 -15.53 22.20
N GLU A 14 26.03 -15.74 21.04
CA GLU A 14 25.61 -15.08 19.80
C GLU A 14 24.23 -15.55 19.34
N THR A 15 23.47 -14.69 18.65
CA THR A 15 22.09 -14.96 18.23
C THR A 15 21.94 -16.24 17.40
N GLU A 16 22.91 -16.57 16.55
CA GLU A 16 22.92 -17.80 15.75
C GLU A 16 23.06 -19.03 16.66
N THR A 17 24.03 -19.02 17.57
CA THR A 17 24.22 -20.10 18.55
C THR A 17 23.03 -20.25 19.50
N LEU A 18 22.35 -19.16 19.83
CA LEU A 18 21.13 -19.18 20.65
C LEU A 18 19.96 -19.83 19.89
N TYR A 19 19.86 -19.61 18.57
CA TYR A 19 18.86 -20.24 17.73
C TYR A 19 19.06 -21.75 17.66
N ASP A 20 20.28 -22.20 17.33
CA ASP A 20 20.63 -23.62 17.25
C ASP A 20 20.40 -24.35 18.59
N LEU A 21 20.76 -23.70 19.71
CA LEU A 21 20.48 -24.23 21.05
C LEU A 21 18.98 -24.37 21.30
N THR A 22 18.19 -23.38 20.89
CA THR A 22 16.73 -23.40 21.06
C THR A 22 16.11 -24.55 20.26
N GLU A 23 16.52 -24.72 19.00
CA GLU A 23 16.05 -25.81 18.13
C GLU A 23 16.44 -27.18 18.68
N ALA A 24 17.69 -27.34 19.13
CA ALA A 24 18.16 -28.57 19.75
C ALA A 24 17.42 -28.89 21.06
N PHE A 25 17.09 -27.88 21.87
CA PHE A 25 16.30 -28.06 23.07
C PHE A 25 14.86 -28.49 22.74
N ASP A 26 14.21 -27.86 21.76
CA ASP A 26 12.85 -28.22 21.32
C ASP A 26 12.79 -29.66 20.81
N GLU A 27 13.76 -30.05 19.98
CA GLU A 27 13.87 -31.43 19.48
C GLU A 27 14.12 -32.42 20.63
N SER A 28 15.03 -32.10 21.56
CA SER A 28 15.36 -32.98 22.69
C SER A 28 14.19 -33.21 23.64
N ILE A 29 13.36 -32.18 23.84
CA ILE A 29 12.16 -32.26 24.67
C ILE A 29 11.07 -33.00 23.91
N GLY A 30 10.87 -32.70 22.63
CA GLY A 30 9.93 -33.42 21.77
C GLY A 30 10.20 -34.93 21.71
N ALA A 31 11.47 -35.33 21.62
CA ALA A 31 11.89 -36.73 21.55
C ALA A 31 11.79 -37.49 22.88
N ASN A 32 12.03 -36.82 24.02
CA ASN A 32 12.05 -37.48 25.34
C ASN A 32 10.72 -37.42 26.11
N THR A 33 9.68 -36.80 25.54
CA THR A 33 8.38 -36.68 26.20
C THR A 33 7.56 -37.96 26.00
N THR A 34 7.68 -38.93 26.92
CA THR A 34 6.77 -40.10 27.04
C THR A 34 5.44 -39.76 27.74
N LEU A 35 5.16 -38.47 27.98
CA LEU A 35 3.93 -38.01 28.61
C LEU A 35 2.80 -38.00 27.58
N THR A 36 1.84 -38.88 27.81
CA THR A 36 0.59 -38.99 27.09
C THR A 36 -0.05 -37.60 26.95
N SER A 37 -0.54 -37.33 25.75
CA SER A 37 -1.04 -36.08 25.17
C SER A 37 -2.21 -35.38 25.87
N ALA A 38 -2.38 -35.57 27.19
CA ALA A 38 -3.59 -35.19 27.92
C ALA A 38 -3.42 -34.16 29.05
N SER A 39 -2.21 -33.70 29.44
CA SER A 39 -2.13 -32.85 30.65
C SER A 39 -1.08 -31.75 30.74
N CYS A 40 -0.05 -31.69 29.89
CA CYS A 40 0.93 -30.59 29.95
C CYS A 40 1.51 -30.30 28.56
N GLY A 41 1.34 -29.06 28.09
CA GLY A 41 2.00 -28.55 26.89
C GLY A 41 3.19 -27.69 27.30
N PHE A 42 4.30 -27.82 26.58
CA PHE A 42 5.48 -26.97 26.76
C PHE A 42 5.69 -26.15 25.48
N SER A 43 6.11 -24.90 25.65
CA SER A 43 6.48 -24.01 24.55
C SER A 43 7.84 -23.42 24.87
N ILE A 44 8.78 -23.55 23.94
CA ILE A 44 10.07 -22.88 24.01
C ILE A 44 9.99 -21.61 23.18
N GLU A 45 10.37 -20.49 23.77
CA GLU A 45 10.51 -19.23 23.06
C GLU A 45 11.92 -18.70 23.31
N SER A 46 12.57 -18.23 22.25
CA SER A 46 13.86 -17.56 22.33
C SER A 46 13.80 -16.22 21.63
N ILE A 47 14.65 -15.28 22.09
CA ILE A 47 14.75 -13.96 21.46
C ILE A 47 15.22 -14.11 20.01
N ALA A 48 16.17 -15.01 19.74
CA ALA A 48 16.66 -15.31 18.39
C ALA A 48 15.51 -15.75 17.46
N GLY A 49 14.71 -16.74 17.87
CA GLY A 49 13.57 -17.21 17.07
C GLY A 49 12.49 -16.13 16.89
N SER A 50 12.23 -15.34 17.93
CA SER A 50 11.27 -14.22 17.85
C SER A 50 11.73 -13.13 16.88
N LEU A 51 13.03 -12.85 16.82
CA LEU A 51 13.61 -11.85 15.93
C LEU A 51 13.60 -12.34 14.48
N GLU A 52 13.89 -13.60 14.22
CA GLU A 52 13.77 -14.18 12.87
C GLU A 52 12.32 -14.12 12.39
N MET A 53 11.37 -14.56 13.22
CA MET A 53 9.94 -14.51 12.89
C MET A 53 9.49 -13.06 12.64
N PHE A 54 9.95 -12.11 13.46
CA PHE A 54 9.69 -10.70 13.27
C PHE A 54 10.25 -10.21 11.92
N MET A 55 11.53 -10.43 11.64
CA MET A 55 12.16 -9.99 10.40
C MET A 55 11.53 -10.65 9.16
N GLY A 56 11.21 -11.94 9.23
CA GLY A 56 10.55 -12.67 8.15
C GLY A 56 9.16 -12.15 7.84
N LEU A 57 8.31 -12.00 8.87
CA LEU A 57 6.93 -11.55 8.69
C LEU A 57 6.86 -10.08 8.27
N TYR A 58 7.49 -9.18 9.03
CA TYR A 58 7.44 -7.75 8.75
C TYR A 58 8.23 -7.39 7.49
N GLY A 59 9.37 -8.04 7.24
CA GLY A 59 10.15 -7.87 6.00
C GLY A 59 9.38 -8.34 4.77
N GLY A 60 8.74 -9.51 4.84
CA GLY A 60 7.89 -10.03 3.76
C GLY A 60 6.69 -9.12 3.47
N LEU A 61 6.01 -8.64 4.51
CA LEU A 61 4.88 -7.72 4.36
C LEU A 61 5.32 -6.35 3.80
N PHE A 62 6.48 -5.85 4.22
CA PHE A 62 7.05 -4.60 3.73
C PHE A 62 7.42 -4.68 2.25
N PHE A 63 8.11 -5.76 1.85
CA PHE A 63 8.42 -6.02 0.45
C PHE A 63 7.16 -6.11 -0.42
N LEU A 64 6.18 -6.89 0.03
CA LEU A 64 4.91 -7.06 -0.68
C LEU A 64 4.17 -5.71 -0.81
N GLY A 65 4.15 -4.91 0.26
CA GLY A 65 3.55 -3.58 0.26
C GLY A 65 4.20 -2.63 -0.75
N ILE A 66 5.54 -2.59 -0.81
CA ILE A 66 6.26 -1.77 -1.79
C ILE A 66 6.00 -2.25 -3.21
N LEU A 67 6.12 -3.55 -3.45
CA LEU A 67 5.96 -4.14 -4.78
C LEU A 67 4.55 -3.87 -5.33
N LEU A 68 3.51 -4.19 -4.55
CA LEU A 68 2.13 -3.95 -4.94
C LEU A 68 1.85 -2.45 -5.08
N GLY A 69 2.40 -1.62 -4.19
CA GLY A 69 2.28 -0.17 -4.27
C GLY A 69 2.82 0.40 -5.58
N ILE A 70 4.03 -0.02 -5.99
CA ILE A 70 4.63 0.39 -7.26
C ILE A 70 3.77 -0.05 -8.44
N VAL A 71 3.35 -1.32 -8.48
CA VAL A 71 2.52 -1.86 -9.56
C VAL A 71 1.20 -1.09 -9.69
N PHE A 72 0.52 -0.79 -8.59
CA PHE A 72 -0.72 -0.03 -8.63
C PHE A 72 -0.52 1.43 -9.05
N ILE A 73 0.57 2.07 -8.64
CA ILE A 73 0.91 3.42 -9.11
C ILE A 73 1.12 3.39 -10.63
N PHE A 74 1.91 2.46 -11.17
CA PHE A 74 2.10 2.32 -12.61
C PHE A 74 0.78 2.07 -13.34
N ALA A 75 -0.06 1.16 -12.84
CA ALA A 75 -1.37 0.91 -13.43
C ALA A 75 -2.25 2.17 -13.46
N ALA A 76 -2.32 2.91 -12.34
CA ALA A 76 -3.09 4.15 -12.26
C ALA A 76 -2.58 5.22 -13.24
N VAL A 77 -1.26 5.38 -13.36
CA VAL A 77 -0.62 6.31 -14.30
C VAL A 77 -0.92 5.90 -15.75
N LEU A 78 -0.81 4.63 -16.08
CA LEU A 78 -1.07 4.11 -17.44
C LEU A 78 -2.53 4.32 -17.83
N ILE A 79 -3.48 4.01 -16.94
CA ILE A 79 -4.91 4.23 -17.18
C ILE A 79 -5.18 5.73 -17.39
N MET A 80 -4.62 6.58 -16.54
CA MET A 80 -4.73 8.04 -16.67
C MET A 80 -4.17 8.54 -18.00
N TYR A 81 -2.96 8.11 -18.36
CA TYR A 81 -2.29 8.48 -19.60
C TYR A 81 -3.11 8.07 -20.82
N TYR A 82 -3.56 6.81 -20.86
CA TYR A 82 -4.33 6.27 -21.97
C TYR A 82 -5.66 7.01 -22.15
N LYS A 83 -6.33 7.34 -21.04
CA LYS A 83 -7.58 8.09 -21.07
C LYS A 83 -7.38 9.50 -21.62
N GLN A 84 -6.37 10.23 -21.14
CA GLN A 84 -6.12 11.59 -21.61
C GLN A 84 -5.72 11.62 -23.08
N ILE A 85 -4.90 10.66 -23.55
CA ILE A 85 -4.52 10.61 -24.96
C ILE A 85 -5.70 10.26 -25.86
N SER A 86 -6.54 9.28 -25.48
CA SER A 86 -7.70 8.89 -26.29
C SER A 86 -8.75 10.00 -26.36
N GLU A 87 -9.10 10.62 -25.22
CA GLU A 87 -9.99 11.78 -25.19
C GLU A 87 -9.41 12.96 -26.00
N GLY A 88 -8.09 13.19 -25.95
CA GLY A 88 -7.44 14.25 -26.72
C GLY A 88 -7.50 14.08 -28.24
N TYR A 89 -7.43 12.85 -28.76
CA TYR A 89 -7.61 12.59 -30.19
C TYR A 89 -9.07 12.71 -30.63
N GLU A 90 -10.02 12.24 -29.83
CA GLU A 90 -11.45 12.30 -30.13
C GLU A 90 -11.95 13.75 -30.14
N ASP A 91 -11.62 14.52 -29.10
CA ASP A 91 -12.04 15.90 -28.93
C ASP A 91 -11.49 16.83 -30.03
N ARG A 92 -10.31 16.52 -30.59
CA ARG A 92 -9.73 17.27 -31.71
C ARG A 92 -10.67 17.35 -32.92
N SER A 93 -11.34 16.25 -33.25
CA SER A 93 -12.28 16.20 -34.37
C SER A 93 -13.53 17.05 -34.09
N ARG A 94 -14.00 17.04 -32.85
CA ARG A 94 -15.15 17.82 -32.39
C ARG A 94 -14.85 19.32 -32.35
N PHE A 95 -13.64 19.72 -31.95
CA PHE A 95 -13.25 21.13 -31.92
C PHE A 95 -13.17 21.75 -33.31
N ASP A 96 -12.76 20.99 -34.33
CA ASP A 96 -12.78 21.50 -35.71
C ASP A 96 -14.19 21.86 -36.18
N ILE A 97 -15.19 21.07 -35.80
CA ILE A 97 -16.60 21.36 -36.06
C ILE A 97 -17.05 22.57 -35.24
N MET A 98 -16.74 22.60 -33.94
CA MET A 98 -17.15 23.65 -32.99
C MET A 98 -16.67 25.05 -33.41
N LYS A 99 -15.46 25.15 -33.98
CA LYS A 99 -14.92 26.38 -34.56
C LYS A 99 -15.71 26.87 -35.78
N LYS A 100 -16.20 25.96 -36.63
CA LYS A 100 -17.01 26.29 -37.82
C LYS A 100 -18.38 26.87 -37.46
N VAL A 101 -18.87 26.61 -36.25
CA VAL A 101 -20.16 27.14 -35.73
C VAL A 101 -19.99 28.42 -34.89
N GLY A 102 -18.76 28.94 -34.75
CA GLY A 102 -18.49 30.23 -34.09
C GLY A 102 -18.14 30.14 -32.60
N ILE A 103 -17.92 28.95 -32.03
CA ILE A 103 -17.49 28.81 -30.63
C ILE A 103 -16.01 29.20 -30.50
N THR A 104 -15.71 30.04 -29.52
CA THR A 104 -14.35 30.57 -29.30
C THR A 104 -13.45 29.58 -28.56
N GLU A 105 -12.15 29.58 -28.88
CA GLU A 105 -11.16 28.68 -28.24
C GLU A 105 -11.07 28.83 -26.71
N LYS A 106 -11.44 30.00 -26.17
CA LYS A 106 -11.48 30.26 -24.72
C LYS A 106 -12.59 29.49 -24.02
N GLU A 107 -13.78 29.40 -24.63
CA GLU A 107 -14.89 28.62 -24.07
C GLU A 107 -14.60 27.13 -24.14
N ILE A 108 -13.97 26.69 -25.23
CA ILE A 108 -13.50 25.32 -25.42
C ILE A 108 -12.49 24.93 -24.32
N LYS A 109 -11.45 25.73 -24.09
CA LYS A 109 -10.45 25.44 -23.03
C LYS A 109 -11.07 25.41 -21.63
N LYS A 110 -12.07 26.25 -21.34
CA LYS A 110 -12.73 26.30 -20.04
C LYS A 110 -13.56 25.03 -19.76
N ASN A 111 -14.31 24.55 -20.75
CA ASN A 111 -15.11 23.33 -20.58
C ASN A 111 -14.26 22.08 -20.43
N ILE A 112 -13.18 21.95 -21.21
CA ILE A 112 -12.24 20.82 -21.11
C ILE A 112 -11.60 20.78 -19.71
N ASN A 113 -11.09 21.92 -19.23
CA ASN A 113 -10.39 21.94 -17.94
C ASN A 113 -11.31 21.55 -16.77
N SER A 114 -12.59 21.91 -16.83
CA SER A 114 -13.55 21.56 -15.79
C SER A 114 -13.96 20.08 -15.85
N GLN A 115 -14.13 19.52 -17.05
CA GLN A 115 -14.50 18.12 -17.24
C GLN A 115 -13.35 17.18 -16.86
N VAL A 116 -12.15 17.49 -17.35
CA VAL A 116 -10.94 16.70 -17.07
C VAL A 116 -10.64 16.74 -15.56
N LEU A 117 -10.66 17.92 -14.92
CA LEU A 117 -10.37 18.03 -13.48
C LEU A 117 -11.36 17.21 -12.62
N THR A 118 -12.65 17.23 -12.95
CA THR A 118 -13.68 16.49 -12.20
C THR A 118 -13.52 14.98 -12.33
N VAL A 119 -13.26 14.50 -13.54
CA VAL A 119 -13.07 13.08 -13.83
C VAL A 119 -11.77 12.54 -13.23
N PHE A 120 -10.76 13.39 -13.04
CA PHE A 120 -9.50 13.04 -12.38
C PHE A 120 -9.53 13.18 -10.86
N PHE A 121 -10.34 14.07 -10.31
CA PHE A 121 -10.46 14.20 -8.86
C PHE A 121 -11.34 13.09 -8.24
N ALA A 122 -12.34 12.60 -8.99
CA ALA A 122 -13.24 11.54 -8.53
C ALA A 122 -12.53 10.24 -8.09
N PRO A 123 -11.53 9.70 -8.82
CA PRO A 123 -10.72 8.56 -8.36
C PRO A 123 -10.01 8.82 -7.02
N LEU A 124 -9.45 10.02 -6.82
CA LEU A 124 -8.73 10.35 -5.58
C LEU A 124 -9.67 10.43 -4.38
N VAL A 125 -10.84 11.06 -4.56
CA VAL A 125 -11.90 11.09 -3.53
C VAL A 125 -12.39 9.67 -3.23
N THR A 126 -12.65 8.88 -4.27
CA THR A 126 -13.09 7.49 -4.12
C THR A 126 -12.06 6.66 -3.36
N ALA A 127 -10.76 6.84 -3.63
CA ALA A 127 -9.70 6.18 -2.89
C ALA A 127 -9.71 6.59 -1.40
N GLY A 128 -9.92 7.88 -1.10
CA GLY A 128 -10.04 8.35 0.28
C GLY A 128 -11.26 7.77 1.02
N VAL A 129 -12.42 7.73 0.36
CA VAL A 129 -13.63 7.11 0.91
C VAL A 129 -13.44 5.61 1.13
N HIS A 130 -12.85 4.91 0.16
CA HIS A 130 -12.55 3.49 0.26
C HIS A 130 -11.58 3.20 1.40
N LEU A 131 -10.52 4.01 1.56
CA LEU A 131 -9.56 3.90 2.66
C LEU A 131 -10.23 4.12 4.01
N ALA A 132 -11.08 5.14 4.15
CA ALA A 132 -11.81 5.42 5.38
C ALA A 132 -12.75 4.26 5.75
N PHE A 133 -13.45 3.69 4.77
CA PHE A 133 -14.30 2.52 4.96
C PHE A 133 -13.50 1.28 5.38
N ASN A 134 -12.31 1.08 4.81
CA ASN A 134 -11.49 -0.11 5.08
C ASN A 134 -10.64 0.02 6.37
N PHE A 135 -10.50 1.22 6.93
CA PHE A 135 -9.66 1.47 8.11
C PHE A 135 -9.97 0.56 9.33
N PRO A 136 -11.24 0.30 9.70
CA PRO A 136 -11.55 -0.61 10.80
C PRO A 136 -11.07 -2.06 10.55
N LEU A 137 -11.14 -2.52 9.30
CA LEU A 137 -10.64 -3.83 8.91
C LEU A 137 -9.11 -3.88 9.04
N ILE A 138 -8.42 -2.87 8.50
CA ILE A 138 -6.95 -2.75 8.58
C ILE A 138 -6.49 -2.76 10.04
N ASN A 139 -7.14 -1.96 10.91
CA ASN A 139 -6.78 -1.89 12.32
C ASN A 139 -6.93 -3.24 13.04
N ARG A 140 -7.99 -4.00 12.73
CA ARG A 140 -8.19 -5.34 13.30
C ARG A 140 -7.13 -6.32 12.83
N THR A 141 -6.84 -6.37 11.53
CA THR A 141 -5.82 -7.27 10.98
C THR A 141 -4.44 -6.97 11.56
N ILE A 142 -4.05 -5.70 11.64
CA ILE A 142 -2.74 -5.30 12.17
C ILE A 142 -2.64 -5.53 13.70
N THR A 143 -3.76 -5.40 14.43
CA THR A 143 -3.81 -5.78 15.86
C THR A 143 -3.58 -7.28 16.05
N LEU A 144 -4.13 -8.13 15.17
CA LEU A 144 -3.87 -9.58 15.19
C LEU A 144 -2.41 -9.92 14.88
N LEU A 145 -1.71 -9.07 14.12
CA LEU A 145 -0.28 -9.20 13.83
C LEU A 145 0.62 -8.65 14.95
N GLY A 146 0.04 -8.18 16.07
CA GLY A 146 0.79 -7.75 17.26
C GLY A 146 0.98 -6.24 17.40
N PHE A 147 0.42 -5.42 16.49
CA PHE A 147 0.57 -3.96 16.56
C PHE A 147 -0.71 -3.30 17.08
N THR A 148 -0.62 -2.74 18.29
CA THR A 148 -1.78 -2.29 19.08
C THR A 148 -1.91 -0.76 19.18
N ASN A 149 -1.12 0.01 18.41
CA ASN A 149 -1.13 1.48 18.46
C ASN A 149 -1.96 2.10 17.31
N PRO A 150 -3.27 2.36 17.51
CA PRO A 150 -4.13 2.89 16.46
C PRO A 150 -3.79 4.33 16.07
N THR A 151 -3.20 5.12 16.97
CA THR A 151 -2.78 6.50 16.69
C THR A 151 -1.63 6.53 15.70
N LEU A 152 -0.64 5.65 15.89
CA LEU A 152 0.48 5.51 14.97
C LEU A 152 0.00 4.98 13.61
N LEU A 153 -0.92 3.99 13.61
CA LEU A 153 -1.53 3.49 12.38
C LEU A 153 -2.26 4.59 11.60
N LEU A 154 -3.06 5.40 12.29
CA LEU A 154 -3.80 6.50 11.69
C LEU A 154 -2.84 7.56 11.11
N GLY A 155 -1.82 7.95 11.88
CA GLY A 155 -0.81 8.91 11.43
C GLY A 155 -0.09 8.47 10.16
N THR A 156 0.36 7.21 10.14
CA THR A 156 1.01 6.61 8.97
C THR A 156 0.06 6.50 7.78
N THR A 157 -1.21 6.14 8.02
CA THR A 157 -2.24 6.04 6.96
C THR A 157 -2.49 7.39 6.30
N VAL A 158 -2.65 8.45 7.10
CA VAL A 158 -2.85 9.83 6.60
C VAL A 158 -1.60 10.30 5.85
N ALA A 159 -0.41 10.06 6.39
CA ALA A 159 0.85 10.43 5.73
C ALA A 159 1.00 9.73 4.36
N CYS A 160 0.72 8.43 4.27
CA CYS A 160 0.74 7.68 3.03
C CYS A 160 -0.29 8.20 2.02
N PHE A 161 -1.51 8.48 2.46
CA PHE A 161 -2.55 9.03 1.58
C PHE A 161 -2.17 10.42 1.04
N LEU A 162 -1.57 11.29 1.86
CA LEU A 162 -1.08 12.59 1.42
C LEU A 162 0.07 12.45 0.41
N ALA A 163 1.03 11.56 0.66
CA ALA A 163 2.10 11.29 -0.29
C ALA A 163 1.56 10.77 -1.64
N PHE A 164 0.58 9.85 -1.60
CA PHE A 164 -0.11 9.37 -2.79
C PHE A 164 -0.85 10.49 -3.52
N ALA A 165 -1.58 11.34 -2.81
CA ALA A 165 -2.30 12.48 -3.38
C ALA A 165 -1.36 13.47 -4.07
N VAL A 166 -0.21 13.77 -3.46
CA VAL A 166 0.82 14.63 -4.05
C VAL A 166 1.38 14.01 -5.33
N LEU A 167 1.75 12.73 -5.31
CA LEU A 167 2.19 12.01 -6.51
C LEU A 167 1.13 12.02 -7.61
N TYR A 168 -0.13 11.77 -7.25
CA TYR A 168 -1.25 11.78 -8.18
C TYR A 168 -1.41 13.13 -8.88
N VAL A 169 -1.33 14.24 -8.12
CA VAL A 169 -1.39 15.60 -8.66
C VAL A 169 -0.20 15.90 -9.57
N ILE A 170 1.02 15.46 -9.21
CA ILE A 170 2.21 15.63 -10.05
C ILE A 170 2.02 14.91 -11.39
N VAL A 171 1.61 13.64 -11.37
CA VAL A 171 1.34 12.85 -12.58
C VAL A 171 0.29 13.56 -13.42
N TYR A 172 -0.83 13.98 -12.83
CA TYR A 172 -1.88 14.71 -13.54
C TYR A 172 -1.36 15.97 -14.25
N ARG A 173 -0.51 16.77 -13.59
CA ARG A 173 0.09 17.96 -14.20
C ARG A 173 1.00 17.61 -15.37
N ILE A 174 1.77 16.52 -15.27
CA ILE A 174 2.63 16.04 -16.36
C ILE A 174 1.78 15.58 -17.56
N THR A 175 0.75 14.75 -17.30
CA THR A 175 -0.10 14.20 -18.37
C THR A 175 -0.93 15.29 -19.05
N SER A 176 -1.50 16.23 -18.29
CA SER A 176 -2.27 17.35 -18.87
C SER A 176 -1.40 18.32 -19.67
N SER A 177 -0.14 18.50 -19.30
CA SER A 177 0.83 19.26 -20.10
C SER A 177 1.11 18.56 -21.44
N SER A 178 1.22 17.22 -21.45
CA SER A 178 1.31 16.44 -22.69
C SER A 178 0.07 16.61 -23.57
N TYR A 179 -1.14 16.54 -22.99
CA TYR A 179 -2.40 16.82 -23.69
C TYR A 179 -2.40 18.22 -24.33
N PHE A 180 -2.02 19.26 -23.58
CA PHE A 180 -1.95 20.64 -24.09
C PHE A 180 -0.92 20.80 -25.22
N ASN A 181 0.24 20.16 -25.11
CA ASN A 181 1.26 20.18 -26.15
C ASN A 181 0.79 19.46 -27.43
N ILE A 182 0.11 18.32 -27.31
CA ILE A 182 -0.44 17.59 -28.46
C ILE A 182 -1.53 18.41 -29.17
N VAL A 183 -2.39 19.09 -28.42
CA VAL A 183 -3.46 19.94 -28.98
C VAL A 183 -2.89 21.21 -29.64
N ASN A 184 -1.81 21.79 -29.11
CA ASN A 184 -1.20 23.02 -29.66
C ASN A 184 -0.11 22.80 -30.73
N ALA A 185 0.46 21.60 -30.88
CA ALA A 185 1.59 21.32 -31.79
C ALA A 185 1.29 21.45 -33.31
N LYS A 186 0.10 21.90 -33.71
CA LYS A 186 -0.24 22.28 -35.10
C LYS A 186 -0.82 23.69 -35.23
N VAL A 187 -0.42 24.61 -34.36
CA VAL A 187 -0.70 26.05 -34.53
C VAL A 187 0.62 26.81 -34.64
N GLN A 188 1.42 26.45 -35.64
CA GLN A 188 2.45 27.29 -36.25
C GLN A 188 2.45 27.03 -37.76
#